data_AF-A0A9N9JD36-F1
#
_entry.id   AF-A0A9N9JD36-F1
#
_cell.length_a   1.000
_cell.length_b   1.000
_cell.length_c   1.000
_cell.angle_alpha   90.00
_cell.angle_beta   90.00
_cell.angle_gamma   90.00
#
_symmetry.space_group_name_H-M   'P 1'
#
loop_
_entity.id
_entity.type
_entity.pdbx_description
1 polymer ?
#
loop_
_entity_poly.entity_id
_entity_poly.type
_entity_poly.pdbx_seq_one_letter_code
_entity_poly.pdbx_strand_id
1 'polypeptide(L)'
;SYKERIKKLHQAEDPNKHILENAKSLIPTKDKYHQIIDDYKEWYKRDPKILSAILELYKLYYKLAKDYFITEEQVNKEAEDFLL
;
A
#
# COMPACT_ATOMS: atom_id res chain seq x y z
N SER A 1 4.64 -4.17 12.41
CA SER A 1 4.92 -2.73 12.71
C SER A 1 5.88 -2.12 11.67
N TYR A 2 6.18 -0.80 11.67
CA TYR A 2 7.18 -0.20 10.76
C TYR A 2 8.54 -0.91 10.82
N LYS A 3 9.05 -1.14 12.05
CA LYS A 3 10.33 -1.87 12.27
C LYS A 3 10.36 -3.24 11.61
N GLU A 4 9.23 -3.93 11.64
CA GLU A 4 9.11 -5.26 11.07
C GLU A 4 9.10 -5.25 9.54
N ARG A 5 8.52 -4.23 8.92
CA ARG A 5 8.61 -4.05 7.46
C ARG A 5 10.04 -3.80 7.01
N ILE A 6 10.80 -2.98 7.75
CA ILE A 6 12.23 -2.74 7.47
C ILE A 6 13.05 -4.01 7.65
N LYS A 7 12.79 -4.78 8.72
CA LYS A 7 13.47 -6.07 8.93
C LYS A 7 13.22 -7.03 7.77
N LYS A 8 11.96 -7.18 7.35
CA LYS A 8 11.59 -8.03 6.20
C LYS A 8 12.24 -7.56 4.90
N LEU A 9 12.31 -6.24 4.66
CA LEU A 9 12.98 -5.67 3.51
C LEU A 9 14.47 -6.03 3.47
N HIS A 10 15.19 -5.91 4.58
CA HIS A 10 16.62 -6.26 4.64
C HIS A 10 16.88 -7.77 4.49
N GLN A 11 15.90 -8.60 4.79
CA GLN A 11 15.98 -10.06 4.66
C GLN A 11 15.47 -10.57 3.32
N ALA A 12 14.90 -9.70 2.47
CA ALA A 12 14.37 -10.11 1.18
C ALA A 12 15.50 -10.44 0.21
N GLU A 13 15.37 -11.58 -0.47
CA GLU A 13 16.28 -12.01 -1.54
C GLU A 13 16.30 -11.00 -2.70
N ASP A 14 15.14 -10.44 -3.03
CA ASP A 14 14.99 -9.30 -3.94
C ASP A 14 14.23 -8.17 -3.23
N PRO A 15 14.96 -7.16 -2.71
CA PRO A 15 14.35 -6.00 -2.06
C PRO A 15 13.42 -5.19 -2.96
N ASN A 16 13.71 -5.10 -4.26
CA ASN A 16 12.88 -4.33 -5.19
C ASN A 16 11.53 -5.02 -5.41
N LYS A 17 11.56 -6.34 -5.63
CA LYS A 17 10.34 -7.15 -5.70
C LYS A 17 9.56 -7.07 -4.40
N HIS A 18 10.24 -7.14 -3.25
CA HIS A 18 9.57 -7.02 -1.95
C HIS A 18 8.89 -5.66 -1.75
N ILE A 19 9.52 -4.56 -2.18
CA ILE A 19 8.92 -3.22 -2.13
C ILE A 19 7.67 -3.16 -3.03
N LEU A 20 7.74 -3.71 -4.24
CA LEU A 20 6.62 -3.76 -5.16
C LEU A 20 5.43 -4.55 -4.58
N GLU A 21 5.67 -5.75 -4.06
CA GLU A 21 4.60 -6.58 -3.46
C GLU A 21 3.98 -5.92 -2.22
N ASN A 22 4.79 -5.24 -1.40
CA ASN A 22 4.25 -4.43 -0.30
C ASN A 22 3.38 -3.28 -0.80
N ALA A 23 3.78 -2.60 -1.89
CA ALA A 23 2.99 -1.51 -2.46
C ALA A 23 1.62 -2.01 -2.95
N LYS A 24 1.60 -3.14 -3.66
CA LYS A 24 0.36 -3.80 -4.13
C LYS A 24 -0.55 -4.19 -2.96
N SER A 25 0.01 -4.80 -1.92
CA SER A 25 -0.76 -5.24 -0.74
C SER A 25 -1.32 -4.07 0.07
N LEU A 26 -0.57 -2.97 0.20
CA LEU A 26 -1.01 -1.78 0.96
C LEU A 26 -2.05 -0.97 0.20
N ILE A 27 -1.93 -0.91 -1.13
CA ILE A 27 -2.77 -0.10 -2.01
C ILE A 27 -3.31 -1.00 -3.13
N PRO A 28 -4.27 -1.90 -2.82
CA PRO A 28 -4.84 -2.80 -3.82
C PRO A 28 -5.73 -2.06 -4.84
N THR A 29 -6.29 -0.91 -4.46
CA THR A 29 -7.20 -0.13 -5.30
C THR A 29 -6.95 1.37 -5.16
N LYS A 30 -7.46 2.14 -6.14
CA LYS A 30 -7.41 3.61 -6.12
C LYS A 30 -8.20 4.20 -4.94
N ASP A 31 -9.34 3.62 -4.59
CA ASP A 31 -10.15 4.10 -3.47
C ASP A 31 -9.44 3.85 -2.13
N LYS A 32 -8.77 2.70 -2.01
CA LYS A 32 -7.97 2.43 -0.82
C LYS A 32 -6.84 3.44 -0.64
N TYR A 33 -6.19 3.85 -1.73
CA TYR A 33 -5.21 4.94 -1.69
C TYR A 33 -5.80 6.23 -1.13
N HIS A 34 -6.94 6.69 -1.66
CA HIS A 34 -7.56 7.94 -1.20
C HIS A 34 -7.96 7.87 0.28
N GLN A 35 -8.55 6.75 0.70
CA GLN A 35 -8.90 6.52 2.10
C GLN A 35 -7.67 6.67 3.00
N ILE A 36 -6.57 6.01 2.66
CA ILE A 36 -5.33 6.07 3.45
C ILE A 36 -4.78 7.50 3.53
N ILE A 37 -4.82 8.25 2.41
CA ILE A 37 -4.36 9.63 2.38
C ILE A 37 -5.20 10.52 3.30
N ASP A 38 -6.51 10.36 3.30
CA ASP A 38 -7.41 11.16 4.13
C ASP A 38 -7.29 10.80 5.62
N ASP A 39 -7.12 9.50 5.95
CA ASP A 39 -6.83 9.04 7.32
C ASP A 39 -5.55 9.69 7.86
N TYR A 40 -4.46 9.68 7.08
CA TYR A 40 -3.19 10.27 7.52
C TYR A 40 -3.24 11.79 7.64
N LYS A 41 -3.95 12.48 6.74
CA LYS A 41 -4.19 13.93 6.87
C LYS A 41 -4.88 14.25 8.20
N GLU A 42 -5.89 13.47 8.59
CA GLU A 42 -6.59 13.71 9.85
C GLU A 42 -5.71 13.38 11.07
N TRP A 43 -5.01 12.25 11.07
CA TRP A 43 -4.18 11.82 12.19
C TRP A 43 -2.98 12.73 12.45
N TYR A 44 -2.35 13.24 11.38
CA TYR A 44 -1.11 14.04 11.47
C TYR A 44 -1.31 15.52 11.13
N LYS A 45 -2.56 16.03 11.15
CA LYS A 45 -2.86 17.44 10.84
C LYS A 45 -2.09 18.46 11.68
N ARG A 46 -1.64 18.09 12.88
CA ARG A 46 -0.86 18.94 13.80
C ARG A 46 0.65 18.79 13.64
N ASP A 47 1.11 17.82 12.84
CA ASP A 47 2.53 17.49 12.64
C ASP A 47 2.88 17.54 11.14
N PRO A 48 2.95 18.74 10.53
CA PRO A 48 3.02 18.91 9.07
C PRO A 48 4.25 18.26 8.45
N LYS A 49 5.39 18.21 9.17
CA LYS A 49 6.60 17.54 8.70
C LYS A 49 6.41 16.02 8.57
N ILE A 50 5.74 15.41 9.56
CA ILE A 50 5.45 13.97 9.55
C ILE A 50 4.41 13.67 8.47
N LEU A 51 3.35 14.49 8.38
CA LEU A 51 2.33 14.35 7.36
C LEU A 51 2.94 14.40 5.95
N SER A 52 3.79 15.39 5.66
CA SER A 52 4.46 15.51 4.35
C SER A 52 5.24 14.25 3.98
N ALA A 53 6.05 13.73 4.91
CA ALA A 53 6.85 12.52 4.67
C ALA A 53 5.98 11.27 4.41
N ILE A 54 4.86 11.12 5.14
CA ILE A 54 3.93 10.02 4.93
C ILE A 54 3.25 10.15 3.56
N LEU A 55 2.78 11.34 3.19
CA LEU A 55 2.14 11.57 1.89
C LEU A 55 3.08 11.29 0.72
N GLU A 56 4.36 11.68 0.83
CA GLU A 56 5.38 11.37 -0.18
C GLU A 56 5.64 9.86 -0.29
N LEU A 57 5.75 9.16 0.83
CA LEU A 57 5.92 7.71 0.85
C LEU A 57 4.74 6.99 0.18
N TYR A 58 3.50 7.36 0.53
CA TYR A 58 2.32 6.74 -0.05
C TYR A 58 2.13 7.10 -1.52
N LYS A 59 2.56 8.29 -1.95
CA LYS A 59 2.63 8.64 -3.38
C LYS A 59 3.61 7.75 -4.14
N LEU A 60 4.73 7.35 -3.53
CA LEU A 60 5.66 6.40 -4.15
C LEU A 60 5.03 4.99 -4.25
N TYR A 61 4.39 4.50 -3.18
CA TYR A 61 3.67 3.21 -3.23
C TYR A 61 2.56 3.22 -4.29
N TYR A 62 1.80 4.31 -4.41
CA TYR A 62 0.78 4.43 -5.45
C TYR A 62 1.37 4.31 -6.85
N LYS A 63 2.49 4.98 -7.13
CA LYS A 63 3.15 4.89 -8.44
C LYS A 63 3.61 3.47 -8.78
N LEU A 64 4.01 2.69 -7.77
CA LEU A 64 4.42 1.30 -7.94
C LEU A 64 3.23 0.35 -8.13
N ALA A 65 2.11 0.61 -7.43
CA ALA A 65 0.98 -0.32 -7.37
C ALA A 65 -0.11 -0.06 -8.41
N LYS A 66 -0.27 1.17 -8.90
CA LYS A 66 -1.43 1.60 -9.72
C LYS A 66 -1.70 0.76 -10.96
N ASP A 67 -0.67 0.23 -11.59
CA ASP A 67 -0.77 -0.56 -12.82
C ASP A 67 -1.12 -2.03 -12.52
N TYR A 68 -1.22 -2.39 -11.23
CA TYR A 68 -1.56 -3.71 -10.70
C TYR A 68 -2.82 -3.70 -9.83
N PHE A 69 -3.62 -2.63 -9.88
CA PHE A 69 -4.84 -2.56 -9.09
C PHE A 69 -5.80 -3.69 -9.44
N ILE A 70 -6.39 -4.25 -8.39
CA ILE A 70 -7.27 -5.41 -8.52
C ILE A 70 -8.49 -5.01 -9.36
N THR A 71 -8.79 -5.79 -10.38
CA THR A 71 -10.00 -5.60 -11.19
C THR A 71 -11.21 -6.23 -10.50
N GLU A 72 -12.41 -5.77 -10.80
CA GLU A 72 -13.65 -6.40 -10.31
C GLU A 72 -13.69 -7.89 -10.65
N GLU A 73 -13.14 -8.28 -11.79
CA GLU A 73 -13.00 -9.67 -12.24
C GLU A 73 -12.13 -10.52 -11.30
N GLN A 74 -11.01 -9.98 -10.80
CA GLN A 74 -10.13 -10.68 -9.87
C GLN A 74 -10.78 -10.85 -8.49
N VAL A 75 -11.51 -9.83 -8.02
CA VAL A 75 -12.27 -9.90 -6.75
C VAL A 75 -13.36 -10.96 -6.83
N ASN A 76 -14.12 -10.99 -7.93
CA ASN A 76 -15.20 -11.97 -8.10
C ASN A 76 -14.66 -13.40 -8.16
N LYS A 77 -13.53 -13.62 -8.84
CA LYS A 77 -12.89 -14.93 -8.91
C LYS A 77 -12.37 -15.42 -7.54
N GLU A 78 -11.72 -14.56 -6.76
CA GLU A 78 -11.30 -14.90 -5.40
C GLU A 78 -12.50 -15.18 -4.47
N ALA A 79 -13.62 -14.46 -4.65
CA ALA A 79 -14.84 -14.69 -3.89
C ALA A 79 -15.53 -16.02 -4.26
N GLU A 80 -15.54 -16.39 -5.54
CA GLU A 80 -16.04 -17.69 -6.01
C GLU A 80 -15.18 -18.85 -5.49
N ASP A 81 -13.84 -18.72 -5.55
CA ASP A 81 -12.90 -19.73 -5.02
C ASP A 81 -13.00 -19.90 -3.50
N PHE A 82 -13.39 -18.85 -2.75
CA PHE A 82 -13.61 -18.92 -1.29
C PHE A 82 -14.94 -19.60 -0.90
N LEU A 83 -15.91 -19.65 -1.81
CA LEU A 83 -17.24 -20.23 -1.58
C LEU A 83 -17.35 -21.71 -2.01
N LEU A 84 -16.27 -22.29 -2.57
CA LEU A 84 -16.13 -23.71 -2.94
C LEU A 84 -15.38 -24.52 -1.87
#